data_AF-A0A9D5YGC7-F1
#
_entry.id   AF-A0A9D5YGC7-F1
#
_cell.length_a   1.000
_cell.length_b   1.000
_cell.length_c   1.000
_cell.angle_alpha   90.00
_cell.angle_beta   90.00
_cell.angle_gamma   90.00
#
_symmetry.space_group_name_H-M   'P 1'
#
loop_
_entity.id
_entity.type
_entity.pdbx_description
1 polymer ?
#
loop_
_entity_poly.entity_id
_entity_poly.type
_entity_poly.pdbx_seq_one_letter_code
_entity_poly.pdbx_strand_id
1 'polypeptide(L)'
;MFRKIIVFLLVLAILLALPSVASAEEIISEKEGYVLDFSTEFNDDKLNTEYWLPQYLPHCTSNTEGSSARYKIENGCLNLYITKDSPDYFGGQPGSADPDNLLWIANGIQTWEKNHLHPGGAQQMEVEPYEGYATQYGYFEIRMKMPDTGGGGYASWWLIGAQDDTDGTDSVQNGEIDVLETFFKSPGVFEPKVHAWNDPDLDEWASKVELDGEPTDYVNEFHTYAMDWRPEGIKFYVDGKEVAHTTESPQYRMCIILSMYINSDFSGWDEPENEYPIEWLIDYVRVYKDKNGYDENNRLAKFERFVKDMCDSLAAFWHRVLSFFQDLCPQCHQFFDRLISKLSVLYRTANPNKSNS
;
A
#
# COMPACT_ATOMS: atom_id res chain seq x y z
N MET A 1 40.27 -19.61 -54.85
CA MET A 1 38.86 -20.02 -54.66
C MET A 1 38.60 -20.50 -53.22
N PHE A 2 39.44 -21.37 -52.66
CA PHE A 2 39.30 -21.91 -51.29
C PHE A 2 39.22 -20.88 -50.14
N ARG A 3 40.02 -19.81 -50.17
CA ARG A 3 39.99 -18.76 -49.11
C ARG A 3 38.67 -18.00 -49.01
N LYS A 4 37.93 -17.85 -50.12
CA LYS A 4 36.65 -17.12 -50.13
C LYS A 4 35.50 -17.98 -49.57
N ILE A 5 35.59 -19.30 -49.71
CA ILE A 5 34.59 -20.25 -49.20
C ILE A 5 34.70 -20.39 -47.68
N ILE A 6 35.92 -20.40 -47.12
CA ILE A 6 36.14 -20.50 -45.67
C ILE A 6 35.66 -19.24 -44.93
N VAL A 7 35.89 -18.05 -45.50
CA VAL A 7 35.39 -16.79 -44.91
C VAL A 7 33.85 -16.73 -44.96
N PHE A 8 33.22 -17.22 -46.04
CA PHE A 8 31.76 -17.27 -46.15
C PHE A 8 31.12 -18.24 -45.16
N LEU A 9 31.76 -19.41 -44.92
CA LEU A 9 31.29 -20.39 -43.93
C LEU A 9 31.49 -19.92 -42.47
N LEU A 10 32.54 -19.17 -42.18
CA LEU A 10 32.76 -18.57 -40.85
C LEU A 10 31.74 -17.45 -40.55
N VAL A 11 31.40 -16.62 -41.53
CA VAL A 11 30.38 -15.57 -41.37
C VAL A 11 28.98 -16.18 -41.17
N LEU A 12 28.67 -17.29 -41.87
CA LEU A 12 27.41 -18.00 -41.69
C LEU A 12 27.31 -18.70 -40.33
N ALA A 13 28.42 -19.22 -39.79
CA ALA A 13 28.46 -19.83 -38.45
C ALA A 13 28.30 -18.78 -37.33
N ILE A 14 28.80 -17.55 -37.53
CA ILE A 14 28.60 -16.44 -36.58
C ILE A 14 27.16 -15.92 -36.62
N LEU A 15 26.50 -15.90 -37.80
CA LEU A 15 25.09 -15.52 -37.94
C LEU A 15 24.12 -16.56 -37.34
N LEU A 16 24.51 -17.84 -37.26
CA LEU A 16 23.73 -18.91 -36.64
C LEU A 16 24.03 -19.10 -35.13
N ALA A 17 25.02 -18.39 -34.60
CA ALA A 17 25.43 -18.42 -33.19
C ALA A 17 25.09 -17.14 -32.43
N LEU A 18 24.22 -16.29 -32.99
CA LEU A 18 23.56 -15.26 -32.20
C LEU A 18 22.56 -15.98 -31.28
N PRO A 19 22.73 -15.93 -29.95
CA PRO A 19 21.65 -16.37 -29.07
C PRO A 19 20.44 -15.51 -29.45
N SER A 20 19.38 -16.15 -29.95
CA SER A 20 18.07 -15.55 -29.85
C SER A 20 17.86 -15.35 -28.35
N VAL A 21 17.98 -14.10 -27.89
CA VAL A 21 17.38 -13.71 -26.63
C VAL A 21 15.89 -13.87 -26.87
N ALA A 22 15.39 -15.07 -26.62
CA ALA A 22 13.99 -15.28 -26.44
C ALA A 22 13.68 -14.48 -25.17
N SER A 23 13.18 -13.26 -25.35
CA SER A 23 12.44 -12.60 -24.28
C SER A 23 11.35 -13.60 -23.93
N ALA A 24 11.47 -14.24 -22.76
CA ALA A 24 10.33 -14.95 -22.21
C ALA A 24 9.20 -13.92 -22.19
N GLU A 25 8.09 -14.24 -22.85
CA GLU A 25 6.92 -13.37 -22.83
C GLU A 25 6.49 -13.27 -21.38
N GLU A 26 6.47 -12.06 -20.84
CA GLU A 26 6.17 -11.78 -19.44
C GLU A 26 4.70 -12.14 -19.18
N ILE A 27 4.46 -13.23 -18.45
CA ILE A 27 3.10 -13.71 -18.18
C ILE A 27 2.58 -12.99 -16.94
N ILE A 28 1.97 -11.83 -17.16
CA ILE A 28 1.21 -11.13 -16.12
C ILE A 28 -0.09 -11.88 -15.89
N SER A 29 -0.39 -12.23 -14.64
CA SER A 29 -1.59 -12.97 -14.29
C SER A 29 -2.85 -12.18 -14.64
N GLU A 30 -3.76 -12.78 -15.41
CA GLU A 30 -5.09 -12.21 -15.60
C GLU A 30 -5.84 -12.14 -14.26
N LYS A 31 -6.52 -11.02 -14.01
CA LYS A 31 -7.43 -10.86 -12.87
C LYS A 31 -8.87 -10.82 -13.40
N GLU A 32 -9.68 -11.79 -13.01
CA GLU A 32 -11.08 -11.89 -13.45
C GLU A 32 -11.85 -10.62 -13.10
N GLY A 33 -12.60 -10.06 -14.05
CA GLY A 33 -13.34 -8.81 -13.88
C GLY A 33 -12.49 -7.53 -14.04
N TYR A 34 -11.18 -7.64 -14.20
CA TYR A 34 -10.26 -6.50 -14.27
C TYR A 34 -9.43 -6.47 -15.57
N VAL A 35 -8.95 -5.28 -15.94
CA VAL A 35 -7.96 -5.03 -17.01
C VAL A 35 -6.70 -4.45 -16.38
N LEU A 36 -5.52 -4.92 -16.79
CA LEU A 36 -4.25 -4.33 -16.36
C LEU A 36 -4.13 -2.88 -16.85
N ASP A 37 -3.75 -1.98 -15.94
CA ASP A 37 -3.59 -0.55 -16.20
C ASP A 37 -2.13 -0.11 -16.05
N PHE A 38 -1.45 -0.64 -15.04
CA PHE A 38 -0.02 -0.42 -14.79
C PHE A 38 0.62 -1.66 -14.18
N SER A 39 1.88 -1.91 -14.53
CA SER A 39 2.70 -2.94 -13.91
C SER A 39 4.17 -2.56 -13.91
N THR A 40 4.86 -2.94 -12.84
CA THR A 40 6.32 -3.08 -12.81
C THR A 40 6.64 -4.45 -12.24
N GLU A 41 7.38 -5.24 -13.00
CA GLU A 41 7.71 -6.64 -12.68
C GLU A 41 9.20 -6.80 -12.31
N PHE A 42 9.96 -5.69 -12.31
CA PHE A 42 11.38 -5.63 -11.93
C PHE A 42 12.28 -6.72 -12.55
N ASN A 43 11.97 -7.10 -13.80
CA ASN A 43 12.74 -8.08 -14.57
C ASN A 43 13.94 -7.47 -15.32
N ASP A 44 13.92 -6.15 -15.56
CA ASP A 44 15.03 -5.41 -16.15
C ASP A 44 16.14 -5.16 -15.13
N ASP A 45 17.38 -4.99 -15.59
CA ASP A 45 18.54 -4.72 -14.71
C ASP A 45 18.58 -3.28 -14.16
N LYS A 46 17.57 -2.46 -14.48
CA LYS A 46 17.49 -1.04 -14.13
C LYS A 46 16.06 -0.64 -13.77
N LEU A 47 15.96 0.34 -12.87
CA LEU A 47 14.69 0.93 -12.53
C LEU A 47 14.16 1.73 -13.72
N ASN A 48 12.89 1.52 -14.08
CA ASN A 48 12.26 2.32 -15.11
C ASN A 48 11.95 3.72 -14.57
N THR A 49 12.81 4.68 -14.88
CA THR A 49 12.70 6.09 -14.46
C THR A 49 11.73 6.91 -15.31
N GLU A 50 10.95 6.29 -16.20
CA GLU A 50 9.73 6.90 -16.73
C GLU A 50 8.60 6.80 -15.71
N TYR A 51 8.61 5.78 -14.84
CA TYR A 51 7.57 5.57 -13.83
C TYR A 51 8.03 5.85 -12.42
N TRP A 52 9.28 5.53 -12.07
CA TRP A 52 9.78 5.61 -10.70
C TRP A 52 10.90 6.65 -10.53
N LEU A 53 10.63 7.66 -9.71
CA LEU A 53 11.64 8.57 -9.18
C LEU A 53 12.46 7.80 -8.11
N PRO A 54 13.79 7.67 -8.27
CA PRO A 54 14.64 7.00 -7.29
C PRO A 54 14.98 7.92 -6.11
N GLN A 55 13.98 8.57 -5.54
CA GLN A 55 14.09 9.39 -4.34
C GLN A 55 12.83 9.23 -3.48
N TYR A 56 13.00 9.43 -2.17
CA TYR A 56 11.93 9.50 -1.20
C TYR A 56 11.69 10.96 -0.80
N LEU A 57 10.47 11.46 -1.07
CA LEU A 57 9.95 12.79 -0.80
C LEU A 57 11.03 13.89 -0.83
N PRO A 58 11.75 14.11 -1.94
CA PRO A 58 12.83 15.10 -1.99
C PRO A 58 12.38 16.53 -1.65
N HIS A 59 11.08 16.86 -1.75
CA HIS A 59 10.56 18.14 -1.26
C HIS A 59 10.55 18.25 0.27
N CYS A 60 10.64 17.13 1.00
CA CYS A 60 10.64 17.08 2.45
C CYS A 60 12.05 17.16 3.09
N THR A 61 13.11 17.30 2.29
CA THR A 61 14.48 17.44 2.80
C THR A 61 15.39 18.22 1.86
N SER A 62 16.28 19.02 2.43
CA SER A 62 17.40 19.63 1.70
C SER A 62 18.56 18.66 1.41
N ASN A 63 18.59 17.48 2.02
CA ASN A 63 19.65 16.50 1.82
C ASN A 63 19.32 15.48 0.71
N THR A 64 19.80 15.77 -0.49
CA THR A 64 19.63 14.90 -1.67
C THR A 64 20.23 13.50 -1.48
N GLU A 65 21.34 13.36 -0.76
CA GLU A 65 21.98 12.06 -0.53
C GLU A 65 21.09 11.18 0.37
N GLY A 66 20.51 11.80 1.40
CA GLY A 66 19.53 11.19 2.30
C GLY A 66 18.29 10.67 1.58
N SER A 67 17.69 11.50 0.73
CA SER A 67 16.49 11.14 -0.04
C SER A 67 16.74 10.21 -1.22
N SER A 68 17.97 10.07 -1.72
CA SER A 68 18.26 9.21 -2.87
C SER A 68 18.08 7.72 -2.55
N ALA A 69 17.41 7.00 -3.43
CA ALA A 69 17.14 5.58 -3.25
C ALA A 69 18.40 4.72 -3.34
N ARG A 70 18.48 3.73 -2.46
CA ARG A 70 19.47 2.64 -2.45
C ARG A 70 18.76 1.37 -2.84
N TYR A 71 19.07 0.86 -4.03
CA TYR A 71 18.40 -0.33 -4.54
C TYR A 71 19.27 -1.17 -5.46
N LYS A 72 18.88 -2.43 -5.62
CA LYS A 72 19.34 -3.33 -6.68
C LYS A 72 18.13 -3.94 -7.36
N ILE A 73 18.24 -4.27 -8.64
CA ILE A 73 17.26 -5.11 -9.30
C ILE A 73 17.97 -6.36 -9.78
N GLU A 74 17.65 -7.48 -9.14
CA GLU A 74 18.32 -8.75 -9.35
C GLU A 74 17.30 -9.87 -9.16
N ASN A 75 17.40 -10.93 -9.98
CA ASN A 75 16.54 -12.10 -9.90
C ASN A 75 15.02 -11.81 -10.02
N GLY A 76 14.65 -10.78 -10.78
CA GLY A 76 13.24 -10.40 -10.97
C GLY A 76 12.64 -9.65 -9.79
N CYS A 77 13.46 -9.07 -8.90
CA CYS A 77 12.96 -8.30 -7.77
C CYS A 77 13.71 -6.98 -7.63
N LEU A 78 12.97 -5.94 -7.26
CA LEU A 78 13.53 -4.74 -6.64
C LEU A 78 13.91 -5.08 -5.20
N ASN A 79 15.16 -4.81 -4.83
CA ASN A 79 15.65 -4.86 -3.46
C ASN A 79 15.95 -3.43 -2.99
N LEU A 80 15.07 -2.87 -2.17
CA LEU A 80 15.34 -1.63 -1.44
C LEU A 80 16.12 -1.98 -0.18
N TYR A 81 17.29 -1.37 0.01
CA TYR A 81 18.15 -1.73 1.14
C TYR A 81 18.65 -0.52 1.94
N ILE A 82 18.88 -0.73 3.23
CA ILE A 82 19.52 0.24 4.13
C ILE A 82 20.79 -0.41 4.70
N THR A 83 21.91 0.30 4.68
CA THR A 83 23.18 -0.11 5.30
C THR A 83 23.46 0.72 6.55
N LYS A 84 24.43 0.27 7.36
CA LYS A 84 24.82 0.97 8.59
C LYS A 84 25.37 2.39 8.33
N ASP A 85 25.92 2.62 7.15
CA ASP A 85 26.48 3.89 6.69
C ASP A 85 25.51 4.67 5.79
N SER A 86 24.22 4.26 5.72
CA SER A 86 23.21 5.02 5.00
C SER A 86 23.16 6.48 5.50
N PRO A 87 23.02 7.45 4.59
CA PRO A 87 22.98 8.85 4.92
C PRO A 87 21.71 9.21 5.69
N ASP A 88 21.86 10.13 6.65
CA ASP A 88 20.72 10.76 7.33
C ASP A 88 19.83 11.48 6.34
N TYR A 89 18.53 11.26 6.41
CA TYR A 89 17.59 11.88 5.49
C TYR A 89 17.54 13.39 5.61
N PHE A 90 17.67 13.93 6.82
CA PHE A 90 17.61 15.37 7.06
C PHE A 90 18.98 16.06 7.05
N GLY A 91 20.07 15.31 6.85
CA GLY A 91 21.44 15.84 6.82
C GLY A 91 21.86 16.50 8.14
N GLY A 92 21.38 16.01 9.28
CA GLY A 92 21.62 16.55 10.61
C GLY A 92 20.83 17.83 10.92
N GLN A 93 19.94 18.26 10.03
CA GLN A 93 18.98 19.33 10.32
C GLN A 93 17.83 18.76 11.17
N PRO A 94 17.21 19.59 12.04
CA PRO A 94 16.03 19.16 12.78
C PRO A 94 14.90 18.81 11.81
N GLY A 95 14.70 17.51 11.63
CA GLY A 95 13.53 16.90 11.00
C GLY A 95 12.92 15.78 11.86
N SER A 96 13.64 15.32 12.89
CA SER A 96 13.13 14.55 14.03
C SER A 96 13.54 15.25 15.33
N ALA A 97 12.73 15.10 16.37
CA ALA A 97 13.06 15.56 17.72
C ALA A 97 13.67 14.41 18.54
N ASP A 98 14.63 13.68 17.98
CA ASP A 98 15.25 12.56 18.69
C ASP A 98 15.99 13.06 19.95
N PRO A 99 15.64 12.57 21.15
CA PRO A 99 16.43 12.81 22.35
C PRO A 99 17.88 12.29 22.29
N ASP A 100 18.20 11.31 21.42
CA ASP A 100 19.48 10.58 21.42
C ASP A 100 20.42 10.87 20.22
N ASN A 101 20.04 11.77 19.29
CA ASN A 101 20.78 12.13 18.06
C ASN A 101 21.04 10.98 17.05
N LEU A 102 20.19 9.96 17.03
CA LEU A 102 20.12 8.96 15.98
C LEU A 102 19.65 9.60 14.66
N LEU A 103 20.21 9.09 13.58
CA LEU A 103 19.93 9.55 12.22
C LEU A 103 18.62 8.91 11.74
N TRP A 104 17.73 9.73 11.18
CA TRP A 104 16.49 9.26 10.56
C TRP A 104 16.84 8.75 9.17
N ILE A 105 16.72 7.44 8.96
CA ILE A 105 17.07 6.85 7.67
C ILE A 105 15.78 6.45 6.97
N ALA A 106 15.49 7.07 5.82
CA ALA A 106 14.52 6.56 4.87
C ALA A 106 15.19 6.07 3.61
N ASN A 107 14.57 5.12 2.94
CA ASN A 107 14.94 4.70 1.61
C ASN A 107 13.66 4.39 0.83
N GLY A 108 13.49 4.95 -0.35
CA GLY A 108 12.26 4.73 -1.10
C GLY A 108 12.29 5.27 -2.51
N ILE A 109 11.28 4.86 -3.26
CA ILE A 109 11.00 5.31 -4.62
C ILE A 109 9.53 5.72 -4.70
N GLN A 110 9.21 6.64 -5.61
CA GLN A 110 7.85 7.13 -5.79
C GLN A 110 7.52 7.36 -7.25
N THR A 111 6.23 7.38 -7.55
CA THR A 111 5.73 7.51 -8.94
C THR A 111 5.36 8.93 -9.34
N TRP A 112 5.35 9.87 -8.39
CA TRP A 112 4.97 11.26 -8.60
C TRP A 112 5.69 12.14 -7.58
N GLU A 113 6.05 13.37 -7.93
CA GLU A 113 6.66 14.34 -7.01
C GLU A 113 6.30 15.77 -7.44
N LYS A 114 6.04 16.63 -6.46
CA LYS A 114 5.83 18.08 -6.64
C LYS A 114 5.98 18.77 -5.28
N ASN A 115 6.15 20.09 -5.33
CA ASN A 115 6.16 20.92 -4.12
C ASN A 115 4.96 20.60 -3.21
N HIS A 116 5.23 20.46 -1.91
CA HIS A 116 4.20 20.25 -0.89
C HIS A 116 3.34 19.00 -1.09
N LEU A 117 3.84 17.97 -1.77
CA LEU A 117 3.08 16.73 -2.00
C LEU A 117 2.67 16.05 -0.69
N HIS A 118 3.54 16.05 0.34
CA HIS A 118 3.24 15.47 1.65
C HIS A 118 2.91 16.56 2.69
N PRO A 119 1.66 16.62 3.22
CA PRO A 119 1.24 17.67 4.14
C PRO A 119 1.99 17.65 5.48
N GLY A 120 2.40 16.47 5.94
CA GLY A 120 3.17 16.29 7.18
C GLY A 120 4.69 16.47 7.04
N GLY A 121 5.18 16.96 5.90
CA GLY A 121 6.62 17.10 5.63
C GLY A 121 7.32 18.07 6.58
N ALA A 122 8.37 17.61 7.28
CA ALA A 122 9.11 18.43 8.24
C ALA A 122 9.86 19.62 7.61
N GLN A 123 10.27 19.48 6.35
CA GLN A 123 10.83 20.56 5.54
C GLN A 123 9.99 20.67 4.25
N GLN A 124 10.12 21.79 3.55
CA GLN A 124 9.44 22.05 2.28
C GLN A 124 10.42 22.73 1.34
N MET A 125 10.90 21.98 0.35
CA MET A 125 11.86 22.39 -0.66
C MET A 125 11.16 22.50 -2.01
N GLU A 126 11.61 23.44 -2.82
CA GLU A 126 11.22 23.46 -4.23
C GLU A 126 11.91 22.31 -4.97
N VAL A 127 11.12 21.55 -5.72
CA VAL A 127 11.56 20.42 -6.55
C VAL A 127 11.03 20.56 -7.97
N GLU A 128 11.74 19.96 -8.92
CA GLU A 128 11.19 19.79 -10.27
C GLU A 128 10.08 18.73 -10.21
N PRO A 129 8.88 19.01 -10.74
CA PRO A 129 7.81 18.02 -10.78
C PRO A 129 8.22 16.76 -11.53
N TYR A 130 7.77 15.61 -11.02
CA TYR A 130 7.96 14.30 -11.63
C TYR A 130 6.61 13.63 -11.76
N GLU A 131 6.26 13.16 -12.96
CA GLU A 131 4.96 12.59 -13.28
C GLU A 131 5.12 11.23 -13.96
N GLY A 132 5.37 10.18 -13.17
CA GLY A 132 5.50 8.82 -13.68
C GLY A 132 4.16 8.10 -13.75
N TYR A 133 3.50 7.94 -12.60
CA TYR A 133 2.19 7.28 -12.53
C TYR A 133 1.35 7.82 -11.37
N ALA A 134 0.11 8.16 -11.65
CA ALA A 134 -0.90 8.47 -10.64
C ALA A 134 -2.27 8.15 -11.22
N THR A 135 -3.13 7.53 -10.42
CA THR A 135 -4.46 7.13 -10.86
C THR A 135 -5.50 7.20 -9.75
N GLN A 136 -6.78 7.28 -10.14
CA GLN A 136 -7.92 7.14 -9.25
C GLN A 136 -8.55 5.75 -9.38
N TYR A 137 -8.88 5.14 -8.24
CA TYR A 137 -9.45 3.79 -8.09
C TYR A 137 -8.59 2.67 -8.68
N GLY A 138 -8.91 1.43 -8.36
CA GLY A 138 -8.19 0.29 -8.90
C GLY A 138 -8.11 -0.87 -7.93
N TYR A 139 -7.78 -2.04 -8.47
CA TYR A 139 -7.19 -3.11 -7.68
C TYR A 139 -5.68 -2.97 -7.74
N PHE A 140 -5.06 -2.62 -6.64
CA PHE A 140 -3.62 -2.49 -6.48
C PHE A 140 -3.11 -3.75 -5.80
N GLU A 141 -2.02 -4.32 -6.31
CA GLU A 141 -1.41 -5.55 -5.77
C GLU A 141 0.10 -5.43 -5.81
N ILE A 142 0.74 -5.68 -4.67
CA ILE A 142 2.19 -5.83 -4.55
C ILE A 142 2.50 -7.26 -4.11
N ARG A 143 3.54 -7.86 -4.69
CA ARG A 143 4.11 -9.11 -4.18
C ARG A 143 5.49 -8.83 -3.63
N MET A 144 5.70 -9.15 -2.36
CA MET A 144 6.93 -8.78 -1.67
C MET A 144 7.23 -9.73 -0.51
N LYS A 145 8.48 -9.68 -0.05
CA LYS A 145 8.95 -10.33 1.16
C LYS A 145 9.50 -9.27 2.11
N MET A 146 8.96 -9.22 3.33
CA MET A 146 9.33 -8.22 4.32
C MET A 146 10.77 -8.42 4.82
N PRO A 147 11.45 -7.35 5.29
CA PRO A 147 12.77 -7.48 5.90
C PRO A 147 12.75 -8.39 7.14
N ASP A 148 13.66 -9.36 7.19
CA ASP A 148 13.87 -10.23 8.34
C ASP A 148 14.89 -9.61 9.30
N THR A 149 14.51 -8.52 9.97
CA THR A 149 15.45 -7.79 10.85
C THR A 149 15.06 -7.70 12.31
N GLY A 150 13.78 -7.84 12.65
CA GLY A 150 13.28 -7.52 13.99
C GLY A 150 13.56 -6.06 14.38
N GLY A 151 13.35 -5.73 15.65
CA GLY A 151 13.73 -4.43 16.21
C GLY A 151 13.03 -3.21 15.58
N GLY A 152 13.73 -2.09 15.58
CA GLY A 152 13.20 -0.81 15.09
C GLY A 152 13.27 -0.65 13.57
N GLY A 153 12.22 -0.03 13.04
CA GLY A 153 12.02 0.23 11.63
C GLY A 153 10.72 -0.39 11.10
N TYR A 154 10.37 -0.02 9.88
CA TYR A 154 9.19 -0.51 9.16
C TYR A 154 9.38 -0.31 7.66
N ALA A 155 8.67 -1.12 6.87
CA ALA A 155 8.46 -0.86 5.46
C ALA A 155 7.03 -0.40 5.24
N SER A 156 6.84 0.49 4.26
CA SER A 156 5.55 1.06 3.91
C SER A 156 5.33 1.04 2.40
N TRP A 157 4.14 0.57 2.03
CA TRP A 157 3.55 0.75 0.71
C TRP A 157 2.29 1.60 0.88
N TRP A 158 2.34 2.79 0.33
CA TRP A 158 1.34 3.81 0.59
C TRP A 158 1.11 4.68 -0.64
N LEU A 159 -0.02 5.37 -0.63
CA LEU A 159 -0.45 6.26 -1.68
C LEU A 159 -0.77 7.63 -1.11
N ILE A 160 -0.50 8.68 -1.88
CA ILE A 160 -0.89 10.06 -1.52
C ILE A 160 -1.49 10.78 -2.72
N GLY A 161 -2.46 11.67 -2.45
CA GLY A 161 -3.14 12.45 -3.47
C GLY A 161 -2.18 13.23 -4.37
N ALA A 162 -2.44 13.24 -5.67
CA ALA A 162 -1.61 13.95 -6.66
C ALA A 162 -1.75 15.49 -6.57
N GLN A 163 -2.70 15.98 -5.76
CA GLN A 163 -2.99 17.40 -5.55
C GLN A 163 -3.23 18.13 -6.87
N ASP A 164 -4.18 17.65 -7.68
CA ASP A 164 -4.49 18.19 -9.01
C ASP A 164 -5.32 19.50 -8.95
N ASP A 165 -5.84 19.83 -7.77
CA ASP A 165 -6.63 21.03 -7.48
C ASP A 165 -5.77 22.30 -7.28
N THR A 166 -4.48 22.13 -6.98
CA THR A 166 -3.55 23.23 -6.68
C THR A 166 -2.15 22.95 -7.22
N ASP A 167 -1.25 23.93 -7.16
CA ASP A 167 0.17 23.72 -7.42
C ASP A 167 0.94 23.14 -6.21
N GLY A 168 0.22 22.72 -5.16
CA GLY A 168 0.76 21.97 -4.01
C GLY A 168 0.34 22.52 -2.65
N THR A 169 0.33 23.85 -2.48
CA THR A 169 -0.03 24.48 -1.20
C THR A 169 -1.54 24.45 -0.96
N ASP A 170 -1.95 24.12 0.27
CA ASP A 170 -3.35 24.10 0.73
C ASP A 170 -4.30 23.22 -0.11
N SER A 171 -3.75 22.19 -0.77
CA SER A 171 -4.52 21.16 -1.45
C SER A 171 -5.53 20.50 -0.50
N VAL A 172 -6.73 20.21 -1.01
CA VAL A 172 -7.71 19.32 -0.37
C VAL A 172 -7.73 17.93 -1.02
N GLN A 173 -6.91 17.72 -2.05
CA GLN A 173 -6.72 16.42 -2.72
C GLN A 173 -5.42 15.76 -2.25
N ASN A 174 -5.24 15.70 -0.94
CA ASN A 174 -3.99 15.29 -0.28
C ASN A 174 -4.17 14.17 0.75
N GLY A 175 -5.30 13.46 0.70
CA GLY A 175 -5.50 12.25 1.49
C GLY A 175 -4.43 11.19 1.19
N GLU A 176 -4.19 10.34 2.18
CA GLU A 176 -3.17 9.29 2.15
C GLU A 176 -3.80 7.95 2.51
N ILE A 177 -3.36 6.91 1.80
CA ILE A 177 -3.74 5.53 2.08
C ILE A 177 -2.45 4.75 2.36
N ASP A 178 -2.25 4.39 3.61
CA ASP A 178 -1.25 3.40 4.00
C ASP A 178 -1.83 2.03 3.74
N VAL A 179 -1.48 1.42 2.61
CA VAL A 179 -1.93 0.05 2.30
C VAL A 179 -1.23 -0.93 3.22
N LEU A 180 0.05 -0.68 3.50
CA LEU A 180 0.85 -1.44 4.44
C LEU A 180 1.81 -0.51 5.17
N GLU A 181 1.86 -0.63 6.50
CA GLU A 181 2.93 -0.13 7.36
C GLU A 181 3.31 -1.23 8.36
N THR A 182 4.19 -2.13 7.95
CA THR A 182 4.55 -3.29 8.77
C THR A 182 5.88 -3.03 9.48
N PHE A 183 5.81 -2.95 10.80
CA PHE A 183 6.97 -2.84 11.67
C PHE A 183 7.78 -4.13 11.73
N PHE A 184 9.10 -4.01 11.74
CA PHE A 184 10.00 -5.18 11.74
C PHE A 184 9.87 -6.02 13.03
N LYS A 185 9.55 -5.39 14.16
CA LYS A 185 9.22 -6.08 15.43
C LYS A 185 7.88 -6.84 15.42
N SER A 186 7.05 -6.67 14.39
CA SER A 186 5.70 -7.24 14.33
C SER A 186 5.31 -7.62 12.90
N PRO A 187 6.06 -8.51 12.22
CA PRO A 187 5.86 -8.81 10.81
C PRO A 187 4.54 -9.53 10.50
N GLY A 188 3.91 -10.16 11.51
CA GLY A 188 2.58 -10.78 11.39
C GLY A 188 1.40 -9.82 11.55
N VAL A 189 1.65 -8.51 11.64
CA VAL A 189 0.61 -7.49 11.84
C VAL A 189 0.45 -6.63 10.60
N PHE A 190 -0.78 -6.50 10.14
CA PHE A 190 -1.18 -5.65 9.03
C PHE A 190 -1.94 -4.43 9.55
N GLU A 191 -1.43 -3.23 9.26
CA GLU A 191 -1.93 -1.96 9.81
C GLU A 191 -2.26 -0.94 8.73
N PRO A 192 -3.36 -1.11 7.97
CA PRO A 192 -3.75 -0.16 6.95
C PRO A 192 -4.37 1.09 7.59
N LYS A 193 -4.11 2.25 6.99
CA LYS A 193 -4.65 3.55 7.44
C LYS A 193 -5.15 4.39 6.27
N VAL A 194 -6.04 5.32 6.60
CA VAL A 194 -6.43 6.44 5.74
C VAL A 194 -6.27 7.71 6.56
N HIS A 195 -5.42 8.61 6.08
CA HIS A 195 -5.22 9.93 6.64
C HIS A 195 -5.99 10.95 5.78
N ALA A 196 -6.87 11.72 6.41
CA ALA A 196 -7.69 12.70 5.73
C ALA A 196 -6.90 13.96 5.37
N TRP A 197 -5.91 14.32 6.19
CA TRP A 197 -5.15 15.55 6.06
C TRP A 197 -6.06 16.78 5.93
N ASN A 198 -6.08 17.45 4.77
CA ASN A 198 -6.93 18.61 4.52
C ASN A 198 -8.21 18.28 3.75
N ASP A 199 -8.39 17.02 3.34
CA ASP A 199 -9.57 16.59 2.59
C ASP A 199 -10.81 16.64 3.50
N PRO A 200 -11.79 17.53 3.23
CA PRO A 200 -12.98 17.66 4.06
C PRO A 200 -13.98 16.51 3.85
N ASP A 201 -13.80 15.68 2.83
CA ASP A 201 -14.68 14.57 2.47
C ASP A 201 -14.14 13.19 2.95
N LEU A 202 -13.03 13.18 3.70
CA LEU A 202 -12.45 12.01 4.35
C LEU A 202 -12.39 12.18 5.87
N ASP A 203 -12.53 11.06 6.58
CA ASP A 203 -12.21 10.95 8.00
C ASP A 203 -10.94 10.10 8.22
N GLU A 204 -10.26 10.34 9.35
CA GLU A 204 -9.16 9.49 9.81
C GLU A 204 -9.66 8.06 10.08
N TRP A 205 -8.99 7.07 9.50
CA TRP A 205 -9.30 5.66 9.70
C TRP A 205 -8.04 4.82 9.88
N ALA A 206 -8.09 3.84 10.79
CA ALA A 206 -7.01 2.89 10.98
C ALA A 206 -7.56 1.53 11.39
N SER A 207 -6.88 0.47 10.99
CA SER A 207 -7.10 -0.89 11.47
C SER A 207 -5.79 -1.55 11.85
N LYS A 208 -5.85 -2.56 12.73
CA LYS A 208 -4.72 -3.39 13.12
C LYS A 208 -5.19 -4.83 13.16
N VAL A 209 -4.62 -5.67 12.31
CA VAL A 209 -5.06 -7.04 12.10
C VAL A 209 -3.87 -7.99 12.26
N GLU A 210 -4.00 -8.94 13.17
CA GLU A 210 -3.09 -10.09 13.25
C GLU A 210 -3.38 -11.02 12.08
N LEU A 211 -2.37 -11.32 11.29
CA LEU A 211 -2.49 -12.20 10.13
C LEU A 211 -2.46 -13.68 10.56
N ASP A 212 -2.98 -14.56 9.70
CA ASP A 212 -2.96 -16.00 9.97
C ASP A 212 -1.52 -16.54 9.83
N GLY A 213 -1.15 -17.58 10.57
CA GLY A 213 0.19 -18.20 10.49
C GLY A 213 1.15 -17.67 11.55
N GLU A 214 2.44 -18.02 11.42
CA GLU A 214 3.47 -17.52 12.33
C GLU A 214 4.06 -16.22 11.77
N PRO A 215 4.45 -15.23 12.61
CA PRO A 215 5.07 -13.99 12.14
C PRO A 215 6.30 -14.21 11.25
N THR A 216 7.01 -15.32 11.45
CA THR A 216 8.17 -15.71 10.64
C THR A 216 7.83 -16.04 9.20
N ASP A 217 6.59 -16.41 8.88
CA ASP A 217 6.18 -16.76 7.52
C ASP A 217 6.27 -15.51 6.62
N TYR A 218 5.85 -14.35 7.14
CA TYR A 218 5.80 -13.06 6.43
C TYR A 218 7.17 -12.41 6.14
N VAL A 219 8.24 -12.85 6.80
CA VAL A 219 9.62 -12.40 6.52
C VAL A 219 10.44 -13.42 5.71
N ASN A 220 10.05 -14.69 5.74
CA ASN A 220 10.76 -15.76 5.02
C ASN A 220 10.21 -16.00 3.60
N GLU A 221 8.93 -15.70 3.38
CA GLU A 221 8.22 -16.00 2.14
C GLU A 221 7.71 -14.72 1.45
N PHE A 222 7.46 -14.83 0.15
CA PHE A 222 6.79 -13.78 -0.59
C PHE A 222 5.28 -13.91 -0.42
N HIS A 223 4.64 -12.82 -0.02
CA HIS A 223 3.20 -12.70 0.11
C HIS A 223 2.66 -11.65 -0.85
N THR A 224 1.37 -11.76 -1.17
CA THR A 224 0.66 -10.74 -1.93
C THR A 224 -0.15 -9.86 -0.99
N TYR A 225 0.03 -8.55 -1.11
CA TYR A 225 -0.75 -7.55 -0.40
C TYR A 225 -1.51 -6.74 -1.44
N ALA A 226 -2.77 -6.45 -1.18
CA ALA A 226 -3.59 -5.76 -2.16
C ALA A 226 -4.65 -4.86 -1.54
N MET A 227 -5.11 -3.94 -2.37
CA MET A 227 -6.18 -3.01 -2.08
C MET A 227 -7.14 -2.96 -3.27
N ASP A 228 -8.44 -3.17 -3.04
CA ASP A 228 -9.50 -2.83 -4.00
C ASP A 228 -10.10 -1.49 -3.58
N TRP A 229 -9.64 -0.41 -4.23
CA TRP A 229 -10.06 0.96 -3.99
C TRP A 229 -11.14 1.35 -4.99
N ARG A 230 -12.32 1.68 -4.47
CA ARG A 230 -13.54 2.00 -5.23
C ARG A 230 -14.18 3.28 -4.69
N PRO A 231 -15.10 3.93 -5.42
CA PRO A 231 -15.75 5.15 -4.95
C PRO A 231 -16.42 5.04 -3.58
N GLU A 232 -16.90 3.84 -3.23
CA GLU A 232 -17.64 3.58 -2.00
C GLU A 232 -16.79 3.14 -0.79
N GLY A 233 -15.48 2.98 -0.97
CA GLY A 233 -14.60 2.49 0.08
C GLY A 233 -13.41 1.69 -0.44
N ILE A 234 -12.65 1.16 0.51
CA ILE A 234 -11.43 0.42 0.26
C ILE A 234 -11.50 -0.93 0.97
N LYS A 235 -11.09 -1.99 0.28
CA LYS A 235 -10.90 -3.32 0.87
C LYS A 235 -9.44 -3.73 0.76
N PHE A 236 -8.90 -4.27 1.84
CA PHE A 236 -7.50 -4.70 1.93
C PHE A 236 -7.42 -6.22 2.00
N TYR A 237 -6.41 -6.77 1.33
CA TYR A 237 -6.21 -8.20 1.18
C TYR A 237 -4.77 -8.60 1.47
N VAL A 238 -4.62 -9.78 2.09
CA VAL A 238 -3.35 -10.51 2.16
C VAL A 238 -3.60 -11.90 1.60
N ASP A 239 -2.80 -12.32 0.63
CA ASP A 239 -2.93 -13.62 -0.07
C ASP A 239 -4.34 -13.90 -0.59
N GLY A 240 -4.97 -12.85 -1.12
CA GLY A 240 -6.33 -12.89 -1.68
C GLY A 240 -7.46 -12.96 -0.63
N LYS A 241 -7.15 -12.97 0.66
CA LYS A 241 -8.14 -12.93 1.75
C LYS A 241 -8.38 -11.48 2.20
N GLU A 242 -9.64 -11.05 2.23
CA GLU A 242 -9.99 -9.74 2.80
C GLU A 242 -9.68 -9.71 4.31
N VAL A 243 -8.86 -8.75 4.75
CA VAL A 243 -8.43 -8.61 6.16
C VAL A 243 -8.98 -7.35 6.82
N ALA A 244 -9.23 -6.30 6.05
CA ALA A 244 -9.78 -5.04 6.55
C ALA A 244 -10.58 -4.33 5.45
N HIS A 245 -11.47 -3.41 5.84
CA HIS A 245 -12.14 -2.51 4.91
C HIS A 245 -12.54 -1.20 5.59
N THR A 246 -12.73 -0.17 4.78
CA THR A 246 -13.22 1.15 5.19
C THR A 246 -14.16 1.74 4.13
N THR A 247 -14.99 2.69 4.53
CA THR A 247 -15.78 3.54 3.63
C THR A 247 -15.02 4.79 3.19
N GLU A 248 -13.94 5.13 3.88
CA GLU A 248 -13.07 6.26 3.52
C GLU A 248 -12.40 5.97 2.18
N SER A 249 -12.65 6.82 1.19
CA SER A 249 -12.18 6.61 -0.17
C SER A 249 -11.88 7.94 -0.83
N PRO A 250 -10.60 8.28 -1.02
CA PRO A 250 -10.21 9.45 -1.80
C PRO A 250 -10.89 9.45 -3.18
N GLN A 251 -11.34 10.61 -3.66
CA GLN A 251 -12.09 10.76 -4.92
C GLN A 251 -11.27 11.47 -6.00
N TYR A 252 -9.95 11.29 -5.99
CA TYR A 252 -8.99 11.92 -6.90
C TYR A 252 -7.83 10.96 -7.18
N ARG A 253 -6.93 11.35 -8.10
CA ARG A 253 -5.75 10.55 -8.42
C ARG A 253 -4.80 10.53 -7.23
N MET A 254 -4.23 9.36 -6.99
CA MET A 254 -3.17 9.17 -6.01
C MET A 254 -1.96 8.53 -6.68
N CYS A 255 -0.78 8.84 -6.15
CA CYS A 255 0.50 8.28 -6.57
C CYS A 255 0.99 7.25 -5.56
N ILE A 256 1.85 6.34 -6.00
CA ILE A 256 2.41 5.25 -5.20
C ILE A 256 3.79 5.64 -4.66
N ILE A 257 4.02 5.32 -3.39
CA ILE A 257 5.31 5.41 -2.71
C ILE A 257 5.64 4.04 -2.10
N LEU A 258 6.88 3.60 -2.31
CA LEU A 258 7.47 2.43 -1.66
C LEU A 258 8.65 2.91 -0.83
N SER A 259 8.60 2.68 0.48
CA SER A 259 9.59 3.24 1.40
C SER A 259 9.90 2.32 2.58
N MET A 260 11.08 2.47 3.14
CA MET A 260 11.55 1.76 4.32
C MET A 260 12.29 2.72 5.24
N TYR A 261 12.11 2.54 6.54
CA TYR A 261 12.60 3.47 7.55
C TYR A 261 13.30 2.76 8.71
N ILE A 262 14.30 3.42 9.27
CA ILE A 262 14.93 3.09 10.56
C ILE A 262 15.02 4.40 11.35
N ASN A 263 14.87 4.31 12.68
CA ASN A 263 14.97 5.46 13.58
C ASN A 263 14.02 6.59 13.18
N SER A 264 12.75 6.25 12.96
CA SER A 264 11.69 7.22 12.70
C SER A 264 10.87 7.51 13.95
N ASP A 265 10.23 8.69 13.97
CA ASP A 265 9.25 9.04 15.01
C ASP A 265 8.16 7.97 15.17
N PHE A 266 7.84 7.26 14.09
CA PHE A 266 6.81 6.23 14.06
C PHE A 266 7.31 4.85 14.52
N SER A 267 8.50 4.43 14.10
CA SER A 267 9.12 3.16 14.54
C SER A 267 9.65 3.20 15.97
N GLY A 268 9.88 4.41 16.48
CA GLY A 268 10.76 4.62 17.62
C GLY A 268 12.23 4.51 17.21
N TRP A 269 13.07 4.60 18.24
CA TRP A 269 14.53 4.76 18.16
C TRP A 269 15.30 3.48 18.50
N ASP A 270 14.61 2.34 18.47
CA ASP A 270 15.24 1.04 18.66
C ASP A 270 16.11 0.68 17.44
N GLU A 271 17.30 0.12 17.67
CA GLU A 271 18.09 -0.40 16.55
C GLU A 271 17.45 -1.69 15.98
N PRO A 272 17.69 -2.01 14.69
CA PRO A 272 17.40 -3.32 14.13
C PRO A 272 18.11 -4.43 14.92
N GLU A 273 17.48 -5.60 15.08
CA GLU A 273 18.06 -6.71 15.86
C GLU A 273 19.11 -7.51 15.05
N ASN A 274 18.91 -7.66 13.74
CA ASN A 274 19.82 -8.38 12.84
C ASN A 274 20.86 -7.48 12.16
N GLU A 275 21.85 -8.10 11.53
CA GLU A 275 22.94 -7.40 10.83
C GLU A 275 22.48 -6.74 9.53
N TYR A 276 23.03 -5.56 9.26
CA TYR A 276 22.90 -4.86 7.98
C TYR A 276 23.54 -5.66 6.81
N PRO A 277 23.05 -5.51 5.56
CA PRO A 277 21.96 -4.61 5.14
C PRO A 277 20.56 -5.11 5.53
N ILE A 278 19.67 -4.18 5.83
CA ILE A 278 18.23 -4.45 5.85
C ILE A 278 17.75 -4.47 4.40
N GLU A 279 17.10 -5.54 3.98
CA GLU A 279 16.68 -5.75 2.59
C GLU A 279 15.17 -5.97 2.50
N TRP A 280 14.50 -5.21 1.63
CA TRP A 280 13.08 -5.36 1.31
C TRP A 280 12.93 -5.77 -0.16
N LEU A 281 12.43 -6.98 -0.40
CA LEU A 281 12.33 -7.56 -1.74
C LEU A 281 10.91 -7.43 -2.29
N ILE A 282 10.78 -6.82 -3.46
CA ILE A 282 9.52 -6.60 -4.16
C ILE A 282 9.62 -7.25 -5.54
N ASP A 283 8.75 -8.22 -5.78
CA ASP A 283 8.65 -8.96 -7.04
C ASP A 283 7.90 -8.14 -8.10
N TYR A 284 6.72 -7.63 -7.76
CA TYR A 284 5.97 -6.76 -8.67
C TYR A 284 5.08 -5.77 -7.93
N VAL A 285 4.72 -4.70 -8.64
CA VAL A 285 3.56 -3.84 -8.34
C VAL A 285 2.66 -3.84 -9.57
N ARG A 286 1.39 -4.17 -9.40
CA ARG A 286 0.38 -4.20 -10.47
C ARG A 286 -0.85 -3.42 -10.06
N VAL A 287 -1.43 -2.70 -11.00
CA VAL A 287 -2.67 -1.96 -10.85
C VAL A 287 -3.61 -2.34 -11.97
N TYR A 288 -4.85 -2.65 -11.60
CA TYR A 288 -5.89 -3.06 -12.52
C TYR A 288 -7.14 -2.20 -12.36
N LYS A 289 -7.93 -2.07 -13.44
CA LYS A 289 -9.21 -1.37 -13.48
C LYS A 289 -10.37 -2.35 -13.65
N ASP A 290 -11.49 -2.08 -12.97
CA ASP A 290 -12.73 -2.83 -13.18
C ASP A 290 -13.14 -2.72 -14.66
N LYS A 291 -13.38 -3.85 -15.32
CA LYS A 291 -13.81 -3.90 -16.73
C LYS A 291 -15.10 -3.14 -16.99
N ASN A 292 -15.93 -2.99 -15.95
CA ASN A 292 -17.23 -2.31 -16.04
C ASN A 292 -17.14 -0.83 -15.63
N GLY A 293 -15.96 -0.35 -15.26
CA GLY A 293 -15.75 0.99 -14.70
C GLY A 293 -16.23 1.12 -13.26
N TYR A 294 -16.08 2.34 -12.72
CA TYR A 294 -16.51 2.69 -11.37
C TYR A 294 -17.75 3.58 -11.45
N ASP A 295 -18.87 3.15 -10.88
CA ASP A 295 -20.11 3.92 -10.91
C ASP A 295 -20.13 4.97 -9.79
N GLU A 296 -19.47 6.10 -10.04
CA GLU A 296 -19.35 7.26 -9.14
C GLU A 296 -20.72 7.87 -8.78
N ASN A 297 -21.74 7.63 -9.61
CA ASN A 297 -23.08 8.20 -9.52
C ASN A 297 -24.15 7.22 -9.03
N ASN A 298 -23.78 6.02 -8.56
CA ASN A 298 -24.75 5.02 -8.12
C ASN A 298 -25.41 5.42 -6.78
N ARG A 299 -26.36 6.34 -6.85
CA ARG A 299 -27.17 6.77 -5.69
C ARG A 299 -27.88 5.60 -5.02
N LEU A 300 -28.18 4.54 -5.77
CA LEU A 300 -28.79 3.34 -5.22
C LEU A 300 -27.79 2.56 -4.36
N ALA A 301 -26.57 2.31 -4.85
CA ALA A 301 -25.53 1.64 -4.08
C ALA A 301 -25.12 2.45 -2.84
N LYS A 302 -25.01 3.78 -2.97
CA LYS A 302 -24.77 4.68 -1.82
C LYS A 302 -25.92 4.60 -0.80
N PHE A 303 -27.18 4.57 -1.25
CA PHE A 303 -28.35 4.46 -0.37
C PHE A 303 -28.47 3.08 0.28
N GLU A 304 -28.32 1.99 -0.47
CA GLU A 304 -28.36 0.62 0.05
C GLU A 304 -27.27 0.38 1.10
N ARG A 305 -26.08 0.95 0.88
CA ARG A 305 -24.97 0.88 1.84
C ARG A 305 -25.20 1.75 3.07
N PHE A 306 -25.68 2.98 2.92
CA PHE A 306 -26.11 3.81 4.05
C PHE A 306 -27.14 3.09 4.95
N VAL A 307 -28.12 2.43 4.33
CA VAL A 307 -29.11 1.64 5.06
C VAL A 307 -28.44 0.45 5.77
N LYS A 308 -27.50 -0.23 5.13
CA LYS A 308 -26.75 -1.35 5.72
C LYS A 308 -25.93 -0.90 6.94
N ASP A 309 -25.16 0.18 6.82
CA ASP A 309 -24.27 0.63 7.90
C ASP A 309 -25.06 1.20 9.08
N MET A 310 -26.18 1.87 8.81
CA MET A 310 -27.14 2.25 9.84
C MET A 310 -27.70 1.01 10.56
N CYS A 311 -28.04 -0.05 9.83
CA CYS A 311 -28.51 -1.31 10.42
C CYS A 311 -27.43 -1.98 11.27
N ASP A 312 -26.18 -2.04 10.80
CA ASP A 312 -25.08 -2.68 11.52
C ASP A 312 -24.70 -1.90 12.78
N SER A 313 -24.72 -0.57 12.72
CA SER A 313 -24.51 0.33 13.87
C SER A 313 -25.62 0.20 14.91
N LEU A 314 -26.87 0.13 14.48
CA LEU A 314 -28.01 -0.15 15.36
C LEU A 314 -27.90 -1.54 15.99
N ALA A 315 -27.49 -2.56 15.22
CA ALA A 315 -27.30 -3.91 15.73
C ALA A 315 -26.18 -3.94 16.79
N ALA A 316 -25.04 -3.29 16.53
CA ALA A 316 -23.93 -3.18 17.48
C ALA A 316 -24.33 -2.43 18.76
N PHE A 317 -25.09 -1.33 18.62
CA PHE A 317 -25.65 -0.60 19.76
C PHE A 317 -26.59 -1.47 20.59
N TRP A 318 -27.52 -2.18 19.93
CA TRP A 318 -28.44 -3.09 20.62
C TRP A 318 -27.72 -4.26 21.30
N HIS A 319 -26.67 -4.81 20.68
CA HIS A 319 -25.83 -5.83 21.31
C HIS A 319 -25.17 -5.31 22.59
N ARG A 320 -24.64 -4.08 22.60
CA ARG A 320 -24.06 -3.45 23.81
C ARG A 320 -25.09 -3.17 24.90
N VAL A 321 -26.30 -2.73 24.51
CA VAL A 321 -27.41 -2.54 25.45
C VAL A 321 -27.84 -3.87 26.06
N LEU A 322 -27.98 -4.91 25.23
CA LEU A 322 -28.35 -6.25 25.69
C LEU A 322 -27.30 -6.84 26.63
N SER A 323 -26.00 -6.72 26.31
CA SER A 323 -24.94 -7.21 27.19
C SER A 323 -24.95 -6.47 28.54
N PHE A 324 -25.14 -5.15 28.53
CA PHE A 324 -25.26 -4.35 29.76
C PHE A 324 -26.46 -4.79 30.64
N PHE A 325 -27.60 -5.13 30.02
CA PHE A 325 -28.78 -5.60 30.77
C PHE A 325 -28.69 -7.07 31.20
N GLN A 326 -27.96 -7.91 30.46
CA GLN A 326 -27.67 -9.30 30.86
C GLN A 326 -26.82 -9.35 32.15
N ASP A 327 -25.91 -8.39 32.32
CA ASP A 327 -25.09 -8.27 33.53
C ASP A 327 -25.87 -7.75 34.76
N LEU A 328 -27.03 -7.13 34.56
CA LEU A 328 -27.81 -6.47 35.63
C LEU A 328 -28.88 -7.36 36.27
N CYS A 329 -29.45 -8.36 35.59
CA CYS A 329 -30.49 -9.22 36.18
C CYS A 329 -30.80 -10.51 35.37
N PRO A 330 -30.64 -11.71 35.97
CA PRO A 330 -30.98 -12.99 35.32
C PRO A 330 -32.47 -13.14 34.91
N GLN A 331 -33.38 -12.39 35.53
CA GLN A 331 -34.82 -12.44 35.24
C GLN A 331 -35.22 -11.64 33.98
N CYS A 332 -34.33 -10.78 33.47
CA CYS A 332 -34.57 -9.99 32.26
C CYS A 332 -34.39 -10.80 30.95
N HIS A 333 -33.73 -11.97 31.01
CA HIS A 333 -33.48 -12.85 29.84
C HIS A 333 -34.74 -13.17 29.03
N GLN A 334 -35.83 -13.58 29.68
CA GLN A 334 -37.06 -14.00 28.98
C GLN A 334 -37.79 -12.85 28.27
N PHE A 335 -37.61 -11.62 28.73
CA PHE A 335 -38.19 -10.45 28.08
C PHE A 335 -37.40 -10.09 26.82
N PHE A 336 -36.08 -10.10 26.90
CA PHE A 336 -35.19 -9.76 25.79
C PHE A 336 -35.20 -10.83 24.69
N ASP A 337 -35.24 -12.12 25.02
CA ASP A 337 -35.37 -13.21 24.02
C ASP A 337 -36.66 -13.05 23.18
N ARG A 338 -37.76 -12.65 23.82
CA ARG A 338 -39.03 -12.39 23.12
C ARG A 338 -38.97 -11.14 22.25
N LEU A 339 -38.21 -10.11 22.66
CA LEU A 339 -38.04 -8.89 21.91
C LEU A 339 -37.15 -9.12 20.67
N ILE A 340 -36.02 -9.80 20.83
CA ILE A 340 -35.11 -10.18 19.72
C ILE A 340 -35.84 -11.08 18.72
N SER A 341 -36.61 -12.07 19.18
CA SER A 341 -37.42 -12.90 18.32
C SER A 341 -38.37 -12.07 17.45
N LYS A 342 -39.09 -11.10 18.04
CA LYS A 342 -40.00 -10.21 17.30
C LYS A 342 -39.29 -9.27 16.31
N LEU A 343 -38.14 -8.72 16.69
CA LEU A 343 -37.34 -7.87 15.81
C LEU A 343 -36.75 -8.67 14.64
N SER A 344 -36.31 -9.91 14.87
CA SER A 344 -35.82 -10.80 13.81
C SER A 344 -36.91 -11.21 12.82
N VAL A 345 -38.18 -11.26 13.26
CA VAL A 345 -39.34 -11.49 12.38
C VAL A 345 -39.58 -10.24 11.54
N LEU A 346 -39.60 -9.05 12.15
CA LEU A 346 -39.77 -7.77 11.45
C LEU A 346 -38.68 -7.52 10.41
N TYR A 347 -37.42 -7.86 10.72
CA TYR A 347 -36.31 -7.77 9.78
C TYR A 347 -36.50 -8.70 8.57
N ARG A 348 -36.96 -9.94 8.81
CA ARG A 348 -37.24 -10.92 7.74
C ARG A 348 -38.42 -10.54 6.87
N THR A 349 -39.48 -9.95 7.43
CA THR A 349 -40.60 -9.41 6.62
C THR A 349 -40.21 -8.18 5.82
N ALA A 350 -39.27 -7.36 6.33
CA ALA A 350 -38.76 -6.19 5.61
C ALA A 350 -37.77 -6.57 4.48
N ASN A 351 -37.13 -7.74 4.56
CA ASN A 351 -36.17 -8.25 3.57
C ASN A 351 -36.50 -9.68 3.10
N PRO A 352 -37.57 -9.87 2.30
CA PRO A 352 -38.07 -11.20 1.94
C PRO A 352 -37.11 -12.01 1.04
N ASN A 353 -36.12 -11.38 0.42
CA ASN A 353 -35.15 -12.04 -0.46
C ASN A 353 -33.90 -12.58 0.28
N LYS A 354 -33.80 -12.39 1.60
CA LYS A 354 -32.70 -12.94 2.43
C LYS A 354 -33.19 -14.06 3.34
N SER A 355 -33.86 -15.07 2.79
CA SER A 355 -34.12 -16.32 3.50
C SER A 355 -33.29 -17.45 2.91
N ASN A 356 -32.05 -17.58 3.38
CA ASN A 356 -31.23 -18.79 3.56
C ASN A 356 -29.74 -18.44 3.43
N SER A 357 -29.18 -17.92 4.52
CA SER A 357 -27.76 -18.01 4.87
C SER A 357 -27.65 -18.00 6.38
#